data_AF-A0A1E5SNK3-F1
#
_entry.id   AF-A0A1E5SNK3-F1
#
_cell.length_a   1.000
_cell.length_b   1.000
_cell.length_c   1.000
_cell.angle_alpha   90.00
_cell.angle_beta   90.00
_cell.angle_gamma   90.00
#
_symmetry.space_group_name_H-M   'P 1'
#
loop_
_entity.id
_entity.type
_entity.pdbx_description
1 polymer ?
#
loop_
_entity_poly.entity_id
_entity_poly.type
_entity_poly.pdbx_seq_one_letter_code
_entity_poly.pdbx_strand_id
1 'polypeptide(L)'
;MKKLLTYFFFLSCLVLSCENDDVLSDLPSCIQSEIESASQGGSSEASLTQYRYNGQVVYSFNPGIVYPDMMTTVVNEDCEVVCWFGGFAGTNTCPDFVENAEVIGVIWRND
;
A
#
# COMPACT_ATOMS: atom_id res chain seq x y z
N MET A 1 -8.42 60.91 20.51
CA MET A 1 -6.94 60.84 20.40
C MET A 1 -6.51 59.51 20.99
N LYS A 2 -5.78 58.57 20.40
CA LYS A 2 -5.18 58.32 19.08
C LYS A 2 -5.06 56.78 18.99
N LYS A 3 -5.29 56.21 17.80
CA LYS A 3 -4.53 55.16 17.07
C LYS A 3 -3.77 54.15 17.96
N LEU A 4 -3.96 52.84 17.85
CA LEU A 4 -3.60 51.93 16.74
C LEU A 4 -4.43 50.64 16.97
N LEU A 5 -5.34 50.21 16.10
CA LEU A 5 -5.09 49.47 14.85
C LEU A 5 -3.72 48.79 14.76
N THR A 6 -3.55 47.66 15.45
CA THR A 6 -2.51 46.67 15.09
C THR A 6 -3.16 45.31 14.91
N TYR A 7 -3.46 45.05 13.64
CA TYR A 7 -3.81 43.78 13.04
C TYR A 7 -2.70 42.77 13.36
N PHE A 8 -2.95 41.82 14.26
CA PHE A 8 -2.17 40.59 14.34
C PHE A 8 -3.06 39.44 13.91
N PHE A 9 -3.27 39.41 12.59
CA PHE A 9 -3.70 38.24 11.85
C PHE A 9 -2.61 37.17 12.04
N PHE A 10 -2.70 36.44 13.14
CA PHE A 10 -1.90 35.23 13.36
C PHE A 10 -2.54 34.11 12.54
N LEU A 11 -2.39 34.24 11.23
CA LEU A 11 -2.41 33.12 10.32
C LEU A 11 -1.11 32.36 10.57
N SER A 12 -1.20 31.19 11.21
CA SER A 12 -0.21 30.15 10.94
C SER A 12 -0.73 28.80 11.42
N CYS A 13 -1.26 28.08 10.44
CA CYS A 13 -1.20 26.64 10.29
C CYS A 13 -1.57 25.79 11.51
N LEU A 14 -2.83 25.36 11.51
CA LEU A 14 -3.16 24.02 11.99
C LEU A 14 -2.23 23.05 11.27
N VAL A 15 -1.20 22.60 11.98
CA VAL A 15 -0.45 21.41 11.62
C VAL A 15 -1.42 20.23 11.77
N LEU A 16 -2.12 19.92 10.69
CA LEU A 16 -2.61 18.56 10.49
C LEU A 16 -1.36 17.71 10.25
N SER A 17 -0.74 17.28 11.35
CA SER A 17 0.18 16.15 11.31
C SER A 17 -0.66 14.97 10.88
N CYS A 18 -0.49 14.51 9.64
CA CYS A 18 -1.00 13.22 9.24
C CYS A 18 -0.25 12.16 10.06
N GLU A 19 -0.90 11.65 11.10
CA GLU A 19 -0.46 10.46 11.82
C GLU A 19 -0.69 9.27 10.87
N ASN A 20 0.35 8.89 10.14
CA ASN A 20 0.27 7.83 9.13
C ASN A 20 0.43 6.42 9.74
N ASP A 21 0.52 6.29 11.06
CA ASP A 21 0.73 4.99 11.73
C ASP A 21 -0.55 4.16 11.88
N ASP A 22 -1.73 4.80 12.01
CA ASP A 22 -2.99 4.11 12.30
C ASP A 22 -3.45 3.16 11.18
N VAL A 23 -3.09 3.44 9.92
CA VAL A 23 -3.54 2.62 8.77
C VAL A 23 -2.84 1.26 8.74
N LEU A 24 -1.60 1.19 9.24
CA LEU A 24 -0.82 -0.06 9.25
C LEU A 24 -1.24 -0.99 10.38
N SER A 25 -1.63 -0.45 11.54
CA SER A 25 -2.08 -1.25 12.69
C SER A 25 -3.37 -2.02 12.42
N ASP A 26 -4.21 -1.52 11.50
CA ASP A 26 -5.48 -2.15 11.12
C ASP A 26 -5.32 -3.23 10.03
N LEU A 27 -4.14 -3.41 9.46
CA LEU A 27 -3.90 -4.43 8.43
C LEU A 27 -3.81 -5.84 9.05
N PRO A 28 -4.15 -6.90 8.30
CA PRO A 28 -3.88 -8.27 8.73
C PRO A 28 -2.40 -8.49 9.03
N SER A 29 -2.09 -9.32 10.02
CA SER A 29 -0.71 -9.52 10.50
C SER A 29 0.25 -10.02 9.41
N CYS A 30 -0.21 -10.86 8.48
CA CYS A 30 0.63 -11.29 7.35
C CYS A 30 1.05 -10.14 6.44
N ILE A 31 0.15 -9.17 6.25
CA ILE A 31 0.39 -7.99 5.43
C ILE A 31 1.41 -7.10 6.13
N GLN A 32 1.26 -6.91 7.45
CA GLN A 32 2.24 -6.19 8.26
C GLN A 32 3.63 -6.86 8.16
N SER A 33 3.71 -8.19 8.28
CA SER A 33 4.97 -8.94 8.16
C SER A 33 5.62 -8.84 6.77
N GLU A 34 4.83 -8.82 5.69
CA GLU A 34 5.33 -8.58 4.33
C GLU A 34 5.94 -7.17 4.19
N ILE A 35 5.25 -6.14 4.69
CA ILE A 35 5.73 -4.75 4.72
C ILE A 35 7.03 -4.65 5.53
N GLU A 36 7.08 -5.24 6.72
CA GLU A 36 8.27 -5.22 7.57
C GLU A 36 9.48 -5.89 6.87
N SER A 37 9.25 -7.05 6.24
CA SER A 37 10.27 -7.78 5.51
C SER A 37 10.79 -6.97 4.32
N ALA A 38 9.89 -6.33 3.57
CA ALA A 38 10.21 -5.50 2.43
C ALA A 38 11.00 -4.24 2.82
N SER A 39 10.63 -3.61 3.94
CA SER A 39 11.29 -2.42 4.49
C SER A 39 12.74 -2.71 4.90
N GLN A 40 13.02 -3.92 5.39
CA GLN A 40 14.36 -4.33 5.81
C GLN A 40 15.22 -4.85 4.65
N GLY A 41 14.61 -5.36 3.58
CA GLY A 41 15.28 -6.03 2.46
C GLY A 41 16.02 -5.12 1.48
N GLY A 42 15.90 -3.79 1.61
CA GLY A 42 16.51 -2.82 0.69
C GLY A 42 15.86 -2.76 -0.69
N SER A 43 14.65 -3.28 -0.82
CA SER A 43 13.88 -3.29 -2.07
C SER A 43 13.35 -1.89 -2.38
N SER A 44 14.05 -1.14 -3.24
CA SER A 44 13.60 0.16 -3.73
C SER A 44 12.29 0.02 -4.53
N GLU A 45 11.35 0.93 -4.29
CA GLU A 45 10.03 0.98 -4.95
C GLU A 45 9.14 -0.23 -4.66
N ALA A 46 9.45 -1.02 -3.63
CA ALA A 46 8.51 -2.03 -3.14
C ALA A 46 7.19 -1.35 -2.74
N SER A 47 6.06 -1.98 -2.99
CA SER A 47 4.76 -1.40 -2.67
C SER A 47 3.71 -2.47 -2.43
N LEU A 48 2.70 -2.09 -1.65
CA LEU A 48 1.54 -2.90 -1.39
C LEU A 48 0.31 -2.18 -1.91
N THR A 49 -0.42 -2.83 -2.81
CA THR A 49 -1.63 -2.27 -3.41
C THR A 49 -2.85 -3.09 -3.00
N GLN A 50 -3.88 -2.40 -2.54
CA GLN A 50 -5.18 -2.96 -2.18
C GLN A 50 -6.12 -2.89 -3.38
N TYR A 51 -6.85 -3.98 -3.62
CA TYR A 51 -7.80 -4.13 -4.71
C TYR A 51 -9.17 -4.62 -4.22
N ARG A 52 -10.20 -4.32 -5.00
CA ARG A 52 -11.46 -5.06 -4.99
C ARG A 52 -11.41 -6.07 -6.13
N TYR A 53 -11.53 -7.36 -5.82
CA TYR A 53 -11.53 -8.43 -6.82
C TYR A 53 -12.61 -9.44 -6.47
N ASN A 54 -13.53 -9.73 -7.41
CA ASN A 54 -14.66 -10.62 -7.20
C ASN A 54 -15.49 -10.30 -5.93
N GLY A 55 -15.63 -9.01 -5.61
CA GLY A 55 -16.34 -8.52 -4.41
C GLY A 55 -15.53 -8.55 -3.11
N GLN A 56 -14.34 -9.15 -3.11
CA GLN A 56 -13.47 -9.28 -1.95
C GLN A 56 -12.35 -8.22 -1.93
N VAL A 57 -11.92 -7.80 -0.74
CA VAL A 57 -10.70 -7.00 -0.56
C VAL A 57 -9.50 -7.93 -0.65
N VAL A 58 -8.55 -7.60 -1.51
CA VAL A 58 -7.30 -8.36 -1.67
C VAL A 58 -6.10 -7.42 -1.74
N TYR A 59 -4.92 -7.96 -1.44
CA TYR A 59 -3.66 -7.24 -1.38
C TYR A 59 -2.66 -7.90 -2.33
N SER A 60 -2.02 -7.10 -3.17
CA SER A 60 -0.92 -7.54 -4.03
C SER A 60 0.36 -6.84 -3.62
N PHE A 61 1.38 -7.64 -3.35
CA PHE A 61 2.70 -7.15 -3.02
C PHE A 61 3.58 -7.07 -4.28
N ASN A 62 4.12 -5.89 -4.52
CA ASN A 62 5.14 -5.64 -5.53
C ASN A 62 6.51 -5.53 -4.82
N PRO A 63 7.45 -6.46 -5.10
CA PRO A 63 8.75 -6.48 -4.44
C PRO A 63 9.74 -5.39 -4.94
N GLY A 64 9.34 -4.52 -5.87
CA GLY A 64 10.19 -3.46 -6.43
C GLY A 64 11.08 -3.95 -7.59
N ILE A 65 12.06 -3.12 -7.97
CA ILE A 65 12.88 -3.30 -9.20
C ILE A 65 13.82 -4.52 -9.15
N VAL A 66 14.06 -5.07 -7.96
CA VAL A 66 15.16 -6.04 -7.74
C VAL A 66 14.86 -7.43 -8.31
N TYR A 67 13.58 -7.79 -8.51
CA TYR A 67 13.18 -9.18 -8.77
C TYR A 67 12.23 -9.34 -9.98
N PRO A 68 12.73 -9.33 -11.22
CA PRO A 68 11.89 -9.40 -12.43
C PRO A 68 11.16 -10.75 -12.60
N ASP A 69 11.73 -11.85 -12.09
CA ASP A 69 11.17 -13.20 -12.20
C ASP A 69 10.43 -13.65 -10.92
N MET A 70 10.06 -12.72 -10.04
CA MET A 70 9.35 -13.08 -8.81
C MET A 70 7.90 -13.47 -9.10
N MET A 71 7.37 -14.37 -8.29
CA MET A 71 5.94 -14.62 -8.25
C MET A 71 5.27 -13.44 -7.55
N THR A 72 4.24 -12.88 -8.19
CA THR A 72 3.30 -11.98 -7.50
C THR A 72 2.26 -12.85 -6.82
N THR A 73 2.08 -12.66 -5.51
CA THR A 73 1.03 -13.32 -4.73
C THR A 73 -0.01 -12.30 -4.34
N VAL A 74 -1.28 -12.68 -4.48
CA VAL A 74 -2.43 -11.89 -4.05
C VAL A 74 -3.12 -12.64 -2.91
N VAL A 75 -3.28 -11.96 -1.78
CA VAL A 75 -3.90 -12.54 -0.57
C VAL A 75 -5.12 -11.74 -0.15
N ASN A 76 -6.03 -12.37 0.59
CA ASN A 76 -7.18 -11.69 1.20
C ASN A 76 -6.89 -11.21 2.63
N GLU A 77 -7.90 -10.64 3.28
CA GLU A 77 -7.83 -10.16 4.68
C GLU A 77 -7.55 -11.28 5.70
N ASP A 78 -7.89 -12.52 5.37
CA ASP A 78 -7.61 -13.71 6.18
C ASP A 78 -6.23 -14.33 5.87
N CYS A 79 -5.40 -13.65 5.07
CA CYS A 79 -4.07 -14.11 4.64
C CYS A 79 -4.09 -15.38 3.78
N GLU A 80 -5.23 -15.70 3.18
CA GLU A 80 -5.34 -16.82 2.25
C GLU A 80 -4.90 -16.37 0.86
N VAL A 81 -4.18 -17.25 0.16
CA VAL A 81 -3.75 -17.00 -1.21
C VAL A 81 -4.95 -17.10 -2.15
N VAL A 82 -5.29 -15.98 -2.78
CA VAL A 82 -6.38 -15.89 -3.77
C VAL A 82 -5.84 -16.16 -5.17
N CYS A 83 -4.69 -15.54 -5.51
CA CYS A 83 -4.06 -15.66 -6.81
C CYS A 83 -2.54 -15.67 -6.68
N TRP A 84 -1.87 -16.25 -7.67
CA TRP A 84 -0.47 -16.02 -7.95
C TRP A 84 -0.22 -16.00 -9.46
N PHE A 85 0.66 -15.10 -9.88
CA PHE A 85 1.05 -14.96 -11.28
C PHE A 85 2.47 -14.41 -11.44
N GLY A 86 3.07 -14.69 -12.59
CA GLY A 86 4.47 -14.39 -12.89
C GLY A 86 5.38 -15.59 -12.64
N GLY A 87 6.57 -15.34 -12.08
CA GLY A 87 7.61 -16.35 -11.95
C GLY A 87 8.31 -16.67 -13.28
N PHE A 88 9.49 -17.29 -13.19
CA PHE A 88 10.24 -17.76 -14.36
C PHE A 88 9.43 -18.66 -15.32
N ALA A 89 8.48 -19.43 -14.77
CA ALA A 89 7.61 -20.30 -15.55
C ALA A 89 6.41 -19.57 -16.21
N GLY A 90 6.17 -18.29 -15.90
CA GLY A 90 5.04 -17.53 -16.42
C GLY A 90 3.68 -18.10 -15.99
N THR A 91 3.56 -18.52 -14.73
CA THR A 91 2.31 -19.07 -14.20
C THR A 91 1.28 -17.97 -14.03
N ASN A 92 -0.01 -18.27 -14.21
CA ASN A 92 -1.10 -17.37 -13.83
C ASN A 92 -2.33 -18.18 -13.41
N THR A 93 -2.76 -18.01 -12.16
CA THR A 93 -3.96 -18.66 -11.62
C THR A 93 -5.22 -17.81 -11.69
N CYS A 94 -5.08 -16.51 -11.97
CA CYS A 94 -6.17 -15.55 -12.13
C CYS A 94 -5.92 -14.73 -13.41
N PRO A 95 -6.15 -15.33 -14.60
CA PRO A 95 -5.87 -14.68 -15.88
C PRO A 95 -6.68 -13.40 -16.12
N ASP A 96 -7.81 -13.27 -15.43
CA ASP A 96 -8.73 -12.14 -15.48
C ASP A 96 -8.47 -11.07 -14.41
N PHE A 97 -7.47 -11.26 -13.53
CA PHE A 97 -7.17 -10.33 -12.44
C PHE A 97 -6.94 -8.90 -12.95
N VAL A 98 -6.19 -8.73 -14.04
CA VAL A 98 -5.90 -7.40 -14.61
C VAL A 98 -7.16 -6.71 -15.16
N GLU A 99 -8.14 -7.48 -15.63
CA GLU A 99 -9.38 -6.95 -16.22
C GLU A 99 -10.45 -6.67 -15.16
N ASN A 100 -10.50 -7.50 -14.11
CA ASN A 100 -11.59 -7.52 -13.13
C ASN A 100 -11.20 -6.94 -11.76
N ALA A 101 -9.91 -6.76 -11.45
CA ALA A 101 -9.49 -6.15 -10.18
C ALA A 101 -9.55 -4.62 -10.27
N GLU A 102 -10.27 -4.01 -9.35
CA GLU A 102 -10.34 -2.56 -9.21
C GLU A 102 -9.33 -2.11 -8.16
N VAL A 103 -8.43 -1.19 -8.52
CA VAL A 103 -7.48 -0.60 -7.57
C VAL A 103 -8.26 0.24 -6.54
N ILE A 104 -8.14 -0.12 -5.26
CA ILE A 104 -8.62 0.72 -4.16
C ILE A 104 -7.55 1.78 -3.82
N GLY A 105 -6.29 1.35 -3.70
CA GLY A 105 -5.17 2.27 -3.48
C GLY A 105 -3.85 1.57 -3.17
N VAL A 106 -2.76 2.31 -3.32
CA VAL A 106 -1.45 1.92 -2.79
C VAL A 106 -1.41 2.29 -1.32
N ILE A 107 -1.38 1.29 -0.44
CA ILE A 107 -1.49 1.49 1.01
C ILE A 107 -0.13 1.50 1.70
N TRP A 108 0.92 1.08 1.01
CA TRP A 108 2.30 1.20 1.48
C TRP A 108 3.28 1.27 0.29
N ARG A 109 4.37 2.03 0.45
CA ARG A 109 5.49 2.10 -0.50
C ARG A 109 6.80 2.26 0.28
N ASN A 110 7.84 1.57 -0.19
CA ASN A 110 9.21 1.76 0.22
C ASN A 110 9.87 2.80 -0.69
N ASP A 111 10.21 3.96 -0.12
CA ASP A 111 10.88 5.06 -0.80
C ASP A 111 12.41 4.97 -0.67
#